data_AF-A0A0F0KXP0-F1
#
_entry.id   AF-A0A0F0KXP0-F1
#
_cell.length_a   1.000
_cell.length_b   1.000
_cell.length_c   1.000
_cell.angle_alpha   90.00
_cell.angle_beta   90.00
_cell.angle_gamma   90.00
#
_symmetry.space_group_name_H-M   'P 1'
#
loop_
_entity.id
_entity.type
_entity.pdbx_description
1 polymer ?
#
loop_
_entity_poly.entity_id
_entity_poly.type
_entity_poly.pdbx_seq_one_letter_code
_entity_poly.pdbx_strand_id
1 'polypeptide(L)'
;MSPIRAADPDRLAATFTDLISRYVTTTYLNGQSTIALDGDTAAGETYCLALHVLYEGGERVLLTMSIRYLDTFARTDEGWLIQDRQLIFDWTDRRPSAP
;
A
#
# COMPACT_ATOMS: atom_id res chain seq x y z
N MET A 1 0.61 13.80 7.54
CA MET A 1 0.59 13.45 6.11
C MET A 1 -0.88 13.32 5.73
N SER A 2 -1.38 14.11 4.76
CA SER A 2 -2.81 14.10 4.41
C SER A 2 -3.18 12.80 3.67
N PRO A 3 -4.38 12.23 3.88
CA PRO A 3 -4.81 11.03 3.16
C PRO A 3 -4.91 11.31 1.66
N ILE A 4 -4.46 10.35 0.85
CA ILE A 4 -4.63 10.41 -0.61
C ILE A 4 -6.08 10.01 -0.91
N ARG A 5 -6.97 11.00 -0.94
CA ARG A 5 -8.35 10.81 -1.42
C ARG A 5 -8.35 10.87 -2.94
N ALA A 6 -8.66 9.75 -3.59
CA ALA A 6 -8.69 9.67 -5.04
C ALA A 6 -9.96 10.32 -5.59
N ALA A 7 -9.89 11.62 -5.90
CA ALA A 7 -10.89 12.28 -6.74
C ALA A 7 -10.65 12.00 -8.25
N ASP A 8 -9.53 11.35 -8.59
CA ASP A 8 -9.05 11.13 -9.95
C ASP A 8 -8.20 9.84 -10.00
N PRO A 9 -8.78 8.73 -10.52
CA PRO A 9 -8.08 7.44 -10.64
C PRO A 9 -6.84 7.48 -11.55
N ASP A 10 -6.85 8.27 -12.61
CA ASP A 10 -5.73 8.36 -13.56
C ASP A 10 -4.53 9.07 -12.91
N ARG A 11 -4.80 10.15 -12.18
CA ARG A 11 -3.77 10.83 -11.40
C ARG A 11 -3.18 9.93 -10.31
N LEU A 12 -4.03 9.10 -9.68
CA LEU A 12 -3.58 8.14 -8.68
C LEU A 12 -2.64 7.09 -9.32
N ALA A 13 -3.04 6.53 -10.46
CA ALA A 13 -2.25 5.56 -11.21
C ALA A 13 -0.90 6.15 -11.65
N ALA A 14 -0.89 7.39 -12.16
CA ALA A 14 0.34 8.09 -12.53
C ALA A 14 1.28 8.28 -11.33
N THR A 15 0.73 8.69 -10.17
CA THR A 15 1.50 8.89 -8.93
C THR A 15 2.17 7.60 -8.47
N PHE A 16 1.42 6.48 -8.44
CA PHE A 16 1.99 5.20 -8.04
C PHE A 16 2.94 4.62 -9.08
N THR A 17 2.71 4.87 -10.37
CA THR A 17 3.62 4.47 -11.44
C THR A 17 4.99 5.13 -11.26
N ASP A 18 5.04 6.44 -11.04
CA ASP A 18 6.30 7.15 -10.77
C ASP A 18 6.98 6.61 -9.49
N LEU A 19 6.22 6.41 -8.41
CA LEU A 19 6.77 5.92 -7.15
C LEU A 19 7.37 4.52 -7.29
N ILE A 20 6.64 3.59 -7.93
CA ILE A 20 7.07 2.20 -8.09
C ILE A 20 8.25 2.09 -9.06
N SER A 21 8.36 2.99 -10.05
CA SER A 21 9.48 2.99 -11.01
C SER A 21 10.87 3.16 -10.37
N ARG A 22 10.92 3.65 -9.12
CA ARG A 22 12.16 3.81 -8.34
C ARG A 22 12.68 2.50 -7.77
N TYR A 23 11.85 1.46 -7.76
CA TYR A 23 12.19 0.15 -7.22
C TYR A 23 12.48 -0.83 -8.35
N VAL A 24 13.55 -1.61 -8.20
CA VAL A 24 13.89 -2.72 -9.09
C VAL A 24 12.84 -3.83 -8.97
N THR A 25 12.35 -4.08 -7.76
CA THR A 25 11.34 -5.10 -7.47
C THR A 25 10.55 -4.69 -6.24
N THR A 26 9.25 -4.94 -6.28
CA THR A 26 8.37 -4.73 -5.13
C THR A 26 7.59 -6.01 -4.83
N THR A 27 7.46 -6.37 -3.56
CA THR A 27 6.60 -7.45 -3.09
C THR A 27 5.73 -6.92 -1.96
N TYR A 28 4.43 -7.20 -2.01
CA TYR A 28 3.50 -6.85 -0.94
C TYR A 28 2.92 -8.13 -0.37
N LEU A 29 3.18 -8.38 0.90
CA LEU A 29 2.62 -9.51 1.64
C LEU A 29 1.51 -8.98 2.54
N ASN A 30 0.27 -9.20 2.13
CA ASN A 30 -0.89 -8.90 2.96
C ASN A 30 -1.10 -10.05 3.94
N GLY A 31 -1.15 -9.72 5.22
CA GLY A 31 -1.30 -10.65 6.32
C GLY A 31 -2.72 -10.65 6.86
N GLN A 32 -2.82 -10.59 8.19
CA GLN A 32 -4.09 -10.64 8.90
C GLN A 32 -4.96 -9.44 8.52
N SER A 33 -6.26 -9.68 8.35
CA SER A 33 -7.25 -8.65 8.06
C SER A 33 -8.47 -8.80 8.95
N THR A 34 -8.99 -7.68 9.43
CA THR A 34 -10.30 -7.59 10.09
C THR A 34 -11.21 -6.71 9.26
N ILE A 35 -12.44 -7.17 8.98
CA ILE A 35 -13.44 -6.42 8.21
C ILE A 35 -14.73 -6.32 9.04
N ALA A 36 -15.28 -5.10 9.14
CA ALA A 36 -16.59 -4.82 9.71
C ALA A 36 -17.52 -4.34 8.59
N LEU A 37 -18.53 -5.14 8.26
CA LEU A 37 -19.54 -4.81 7.25
C LEU A 37 -20.67 -3.98 7.87
N ASP A 38 -21.15 -2.98 7.13
CA ASP A 38 -22.32 -2.17 7.44
C ASP A 38 -23.11 -1.90 6.14
N GLY A 39 -24.04 -2.83 5.83
CA GLY A 39 -24.84 -2.79 4.61
C GLY A 39 -23.98 -2.81 3.35
N ASP A 40 -24.07 -1.73 2.58
CA ASP A 40 -23.29 -1.51 1.35
C ASP A 40 -21.95 -0.79 1.59
N THR A 41 -21.52 -0.67 2.86
CA THR A 41 -20.20 -0.14 3.24
C THR A 41 -19.44 -1.12 4.14
N ALA A 42 -18.12 -0.95 4.24
CA ALA A 42 -17.32 -1.70 5.21
C ALA A 42 -16.10 -0.89 5.68
N ALA A 43 -15.61 -1.18 6.87
CA ALA A 43 -14.32 -0.73 7.35
C ALA A 43 -13.38 -1.93 7.52
N GLY A 44 -12.10 -1.76 7.18
CA GLY A 44 -11.11 -2.82 7.31
C GLY A 44 -9.77 -2.34 7.82
N GLU A 45 -9.11 -3.20 8.58
CA GLU A 45 -7.69 -3.09 8.87
C GLU A 45 -6.98 -4.31 8.27
N THR A 46 -5.95 -4.09 7.46
CA THR A 46 -5.11 -5.15 6.88
C THR A 46 -3.65 -4.87 7.14
N TYR A 47 -2.95 -5.84 7.74
CA TYR A 47 -1.50 -5.77 7.92
C TYR A 47 -0.80 -6.09 6.59
N CYS A 48 0.25 -5.35 6.26
CA CYS A 48 1.04 -5.52 5.05
C CYS A 48 2.52 -5.37 5.34
N LEU A 49 3.34 -6.28 4.82
CA LEU A 49 4.77 -6.07 4.65
C LEU A 49 5.04 -5.70 3.19
N ALA A 50 5.48 -4.46 2.96
CA ALA A 50 5.97 -4.03 1.67
C ALA A 50 7.50 -4.18 1.64
N LEU A 51 7.99 -4.92 0.65
CA LEU A 51 9.41 -5.15 0.40
C LEU A 51 9.79 -4.51 -0.92
N HIS A 52 10.74 -3.59 -0.89
CA HIS A 52 11.21 -2.86 -2.04
C HIS A 52 12.71 -3.05 -2.22
N VAL A 53 13.13 -3.52 -3.38
CA VAL A 53 14.53 -3.55 -3.79
C VAL A 53 14.83 -2.29 -4.57
N LEU A 54 15.91 -1.59 -4.22
CA LEU A 54 16.39 -0.39 -4.90
C LEU A 54 17.91 -0.29 -4.86
N TYR A 55 18.45 0.68 -5.59
CA TYR A 55 19.84 1.07 -5.50
C TYR A 55 19.97 2.44 -4.82
N GLU A 56 20.78 2.51 -3.78
CA GLU A 56 21.13 3.74 -3.06
C GLU A 56 22.66 3.84 -3.01
N GLY A 57 23.25 4.93 -3.49
CA GLY A 57 24.71 5.09 -3.51
C GLY A 57 25.48 4.02 -4.32
N GLY A 58 24.81 3.35 -5.27
CA GLY A 58 25.38 2.24 -6.04
C GLY A 58 25.26 0.86 -5.37
N GLU A 59 24.75 0.78 -4.14
CA GLU A 59 24.55 -0.47 -3.41
C GLU A 59 23.10 -0.95 -3.52
N ARG A 60 22.90 -2.28 -3.58
CA ARG A 60 21.56 -2.90 -3.61
C ARG A 60 20.99 -2.95 -2.20
N VAL A 61 19.87 -2.26 -1.98
CA VAL A 61 19.20 -2.15 -0.68
C VAL A 61 17.84 -2.84 -0.72
N LEU A 62 17.50 -3.51 0.39
CA LEU A 62 16.14 -3.94 0.70
C LEU A 62 15.53 -2.97 1.70
N LEU A 63 14.49 -2.25 1.28
CA LEU A 63 13.60 -1.49 2.14
C LEU A 63 12.40 -2.37 2.51
N THR A 64 12.23 -2.65 3.80
CA THR A 64 11.05 -3.32 4.35
C THR A 64 10.20 -2.33 5.12
N MET A 65 8.89 -2.32 4.88
CA MET A 65 7.93 -1.44 5.54
C MET A 65 6.81 -2.29 6.13
N SER A 66 6.59 -2.17 7.44
CA SER A 66 5.39 -2.71 8.08
C SER A 66 4.29 -1.67 8.06
N ILE A 67 3.19 -2.02 7.42
CA ILE A 67 2.08 -1.14 7.10
C ILE A 67 0.78 -1.73 7.66
N ARG A 68 -0.09 -0.88 8.17
CA ARG A 68 -1.52 -1.19 8.34
C ARG A 68 -2.32 -0.35 7.35
N TYR A 69 -3.06 -1.02 6.48
CA TYR A 69 -4.07 -0.39 5.63
C TYR A 69 -5.35 -0.24 6.43
N LEU A 70 -5.73 1.00 6.71
CA LEU A 70 -7.04 1.33 7.24
C LEU A 70 -7.91 1.73 6.06
N ASP A 71 -8.75 0.80 5.63
CA ASP A 71 -9.57 0.91 4.43
C ASP A 71 -11.03 1.18 4.77
N THR A 72 -11.68 2.00 3.95
CA THR A 72 -13.14 1.99 3.81
C THR A 72 -13.50 1.41 2.46
N PHE A 73 -14.59 0.66 2.41
CA PHE A 73 -15.09 0.02 1.20
C PHE A 73 -16.54 0.44 0.94
N ALA A 74 -16.89 0.51 -0.34
CA ALA A 74 -18.26 0.71 -0.79
C ALA A 74 -18.63 -0.38 -1.80
N ARG A 75 -19.85 -0.90 -1.68
CA ARG A 75 -20.44 -1.81 -2.66
C ARG A 75 -21.09 -0.98 -3.77
N THR A 76 -20.73 -1.29 -5.01
CA THR A 76 -21.33 -0.75 -6.22
C THR A 76 -22.06 -1.87 -6.96
N ASP A 77 -22.73 -1.53 -8.07
CA ASP A 77 -23.35 -2.52 -8.96
C ASP A 77 -22.32 -3.48 -9.58
N GLU A 78 -21.04 -3.09 -9.61
CA GLU A 78 -19.90 -3.86 -10.15
C GLU A 78 -19.15 -4.66 -9.07
N GLY A 79 -19.50 -4.47 -7.79
CA GLY A 79 -18.89 -5.16 -6.65
C GLY A 79 -18.30 -4.23 -5.61
N TRP A 80 -17.51 -4.77 -4.70
CA TRP A 80 -16.86 -4.00 -3.64
C TRP A 80 -15.60 -3.28 -4.17
N LEU A 81 -15.49 -2.00 -3.85
CA LEU A 81 -14.31 -1.18 -4.15
C LEU A 81 -13.71 -0.61 -2.86
N ILE A 82 -12.39 -0.39 -2.87
CA ILE A 82 -11.73 0.44 -1.84
C ILE A 82 -12.12 1.90 -2.12
N GLN A 83 -12.83 2.50 -1.19
CA GLN A 83 -13.28 3.90 -1.26
C GLN A 83 -12.20 4.86 -0.75
N ASP A 84 -11.52 4.52 0.35
CA ASP A 84 -10.38 5.25 0.91
C ASP A 84 -9.40 4.23 1.50
N ARG A 85 -8.10 4.52 1.38
CA ARG A 85 -7.04 3.75 2.02
C ARG A 85 -6.07 4.68 2.72
N GLN A 86 -5.91 4.50 4.03
CA GLN A 86 -4.89 5.17 4.81
C GLN A 86 -3.76 4.19 5.12
N LEU A 87 -2.53 4.59 4.79
CA LEU A 87 -1.33 3.81 5.06
C LEU A 87 -0.73 4.26 6.39
N ILE A 88 -0.77 3.39 7.39
CA ILE A 88 -0.09 3.59 8.67
C ILE A 88 1.22 2.82 8.63
N PHE A 89 2.35 3.51 8.76
CA PHE A 89 3.67 2.87 8.86
C PHE A 89 4.00 2.61 10.32
N ASP A 90 4.01 1.34 10.74
CA ASP A 90 4.38 0.99 12.11
C ASP A 90 5.90 0.98 12.30
N TRP A 91 6.66 0.51 11.30
CA TRP A 91 8.11 0.62 11.24
C TRP A 91 8.65 0.46 9.82
N THR A 92 9.87 0.94 9.61
CA THR A 92 10.63 0.75 8.36
C THR A 92 12.04 0.31 8.69
N ASP A 93 12.58 -0.57 7.85
CA ASP A 93 13.94 -1.11 7.99
C ASP A 93 14.62 -1.11 6.62
N ARG A 94 15.91 -0.80 6.60
CA ARG A 94 16.73 -0.74 5.39
C ARG A 94 18.00 -1.53 5.62
N ARG A 95 18.33 -2.44 4.70
CA ARG A 95 19.52 -3.29 4.80
C ARG A 95 20.16 -3.52 3.43
N PRO A 96 21.48 -3.76 3.36
CA PRO A 96 22.09 -4.32 2.18
C PRO A 96 21.41 -5.63 1.77
N SER A 97 21.43 -5.92 0.48
CA SER A 97 20.77 -7.10 -0.08
C SER A 97 21.57 -7.66 -1.25
N ALA A 98 21.42 -8.95 -1.51
CA ALA A 98 22.00 -9.64 -2.65
C ALA A 98 20.89 -10.34 -3.46
N PRO A 99 21.08 -10.58 -4.77
CA PRO A 99 20.19 -11.39 -5.58
C PRO A 99 20.04 -12.83 -5.08
#